data_AF-A0A1A9CE16-F1
#
_entry.id   AF-A0A1A9CE16-F1
#
_cell.length_a   1.000
_cell.length_b   1.000
_cell.length_c   1.000
_cell.angle_alpha   90.00
_cell.angle_beta   90.00
_cell.angle_gamma   90.00
#
_symmetry.space_group_name_H-M   'P 1'
#
loop_
_entity.id
_entity.type
_entity.pdbx_description
1 polymer ?
#
loop_
_entity_poly.entity_id
_entity_poly.type
_entity_poly.pdbx_seq_one_letter_code
_entity_poly.pdbx_strand_id
1 'polypeptide(L)'
;MHDGAVTPEKSVPSTSPAPPLSPKERRGALIGAVVGCVCVLVAAFMLLVPMRGALDDERAFRDAVACSRGSGAHEDADDCLRTVTVRVDRTEKREGKKTPSFWVYVTEPDGTSTRTRLRGSADEVPGVGAGKTVQVTYWRDQIRYVEFGSERRYTTADPRGDYKMYCTVGLGLGLYSLLHLWLWLWGTRFSHLSRRAFPWQAGVPTAGGIALTVIGAFAPWPTDSPGEALRLVGVCAPVVVAVCAVAALIVARRQRGDDTIRLTPSVPDKERCFLGVVVGDVPYEGRGGWLVAGPGTLATTPDPTGASFRRAVPGSLRPVRVRPRYRLDPDLPDYDGKAVVLECEDDGVPVFVVTRKKTMPWVLGALEAAGSDRDEAPRP
;
A
#
# COMPACT_ATOMS: atom_id res chain seq x y z
N MET A 1 32.58 41.96 51.91
CA MET A 1 32.11 42.31 50.55
C MET A 1 32.71 41.30 49.57
N HIS A 2 32.11 40.13 49.44
CA HIS A 2 32.36 39.15 48.38
C HIS A 2 31.07 38.34 48.25
N ASP A 3 30.19 38.81 47.36
CA ASP A 3 28.97 38.11 46.97
C ASP A 3 29.33 36.95 46.04
N GLY A 4 29.12 35.73 46.52
CA GLY A 4 29.26 34.51 45.73
C GLY A 4 28.02 34.32 44.85
N ALA A 5 28.22 34.34 43.53
CA ALA A 5 27.20 34.03 42.54
C ALA A 5 26.81 32.54 42.60
N VAL A 6 25.58 32.26 42.98
CA VAL A 6 24.96 30.93 42.90
C VAL A 6 24.50 30.69 41.47
N THR A 7 25.17 29.79 40.76
CA THR A 7 24.74 29.31 39.43
C THR A 7 23.53 28.37 39.58
N PRO A 8 22.47 28.52 38.78
CA PRO A 8 21.32 27.62 38.82
C PRO A 8 21.71 26.25 38.25
N GLU A 9 21.62 25.25 39.10
CA GLU A 9 21.78 23.84 38.77
C GLU A 9 20.73 23.44 37.72
N LYS A 10 21.20 23.13 36.52
CA LYS A 10 20.37 22.74 35.38
C LYS A 10 19.83 21.34 35.68
N SER A 11 18.64 21.26 36.26
CA SER A 11 17.94 20.01 36.55
C SER A 11 17.86 19.16 35.28
N VAL A 12 18.58 18.03 35.29
CA VAL A 12 18.53 17.03 34.23
C VAL A 12 17.13 16.39 34.31
N PRO A 13 16.29 16.51 33.28
CA PRO A 13 14.97 15.88 33.31
C PRO A 13 15.16 14.37 33.43
N SER A 14 14.60 13.77 34.48
CA SER A 14 14.65 12.33 34.68
C SER A 14 14.03 11.67 33.45
N THR A 15 14.86 10.92 32.72
CA THR A 15 14.41 10.23 31.52
C THR A 15 13.74 8.94 31.99
N SER A 16 12.46 9.03 32.36
CA SER A 16 11.66 7.83 32.59
C SER A 16 11.77 6.94 31.34
N PRO A 17 12.09 5.65 31.48
CA PRO A 17 12.16 4.74 30.35
C PRO A 17 10.84 4.78 29.59
N ALA A 18 10.92 4.89 28.26
CA ALA A 18 9.73 4.94 27.42
C ALA A 18 8.85 3.72 27.73
N PRO A 19 7.53 3.90 27.90
CA PRO A 19 6.63 2.80 28.21
C PRO A 19 6.71 1.72 27.11
N PRO A 20 6.59 0.44 27.48
CA PRO A 20 6.65 -0.67 26.53
C PRO A 20 5.54 -0.56 25.48
N LEU A 21 5.82 -1.08 24.28
CA LEU A 21 4.85 -1.17 23.19
C LEU A 21 3.54 -1.80 23.67
N SER A 22 2.40 -1.27 23.24
CA SER A 22 1.13 -1.94 23.51
C SER A 22 1.10 -3.32 22.81
N PRO A 23 0.34 -4.30 23.33
CA PRO A 23 0.22 -5.62 22.70
C PRO A 23 -0.20 -5.56 21.23
N LYS A 24 -1.08 -4.60 20.89
CA LYS A 24 -1.57 -4.33 19.52
C LYS A 24 -0.44 -3.85 18.61
N GLU A 25 0.38 -2.91 19.08
CA GLU A 25 1.55 -2.42 18.35
C GLU A 25 2.61 -3.50 18.15
N ARG A 26 2.88 -4.30 19.19
CA ARG A 26 3.82 -5.43 19.11
C ARG A 26 3.36 -6.46 18.08
N ARG A 27 2.06 -6.79 18.06
CA ARG A 27 1.47 -7.69 17.07
C ARG A 27 1.58 -7.10 15.66
N GLY A 28 1.27 -5.82 15.47
CA GLY A 28 1.41 -5.13 14.20
C GLY A 28 2.86 -5.15 13.68
N ALA A 29 3.83 -4.86 14.54
CA ALA A 29 5.24 -4.93 14.21
C ALA A 29 5.67 -6.35 13.82
N LEU A 30 5.25 -7.37 14.58
CA LEU A 30 5.54 -8.78 14.26
C LEU A 30 4.97 -9.19 12.90
N ILE A 31 3.71 -8.84 12.62
CA ILE A 31 3.09 -9.10 11.32
C ILE A 31 3.89 -8.41 10.21
N GLY A 32 4.27 -7.15 10.42
CA GLY A 32 5.12 -6.42 9.47
C GLY A 32 6.45 -7.13 9.19
N ALA A 33 7.14 -7.61 10.22
CA ALA A 33 8.37 -8.37 10.07
C ALA A 33 8.17 -9.68 9.31
N VAL A 34 7.14 -10.46 9.66
CA VAL A 34 6.83 -11.73 9.00
C VAL A 34 6.51 -11.51 7.53
N VAL A 35 5.64 -10.55 7.22
CA VAL A 35 5.30 -10.18 5.82
C VAL A 35 6.56 -9.74 5.07
N GLY A 36 7.38 -8.87 5.67
CA GLY A 36 8.64 -8.43 5.09
C GLY A 36 9.57 -9.62 4.75
N CYS A 37 9.80 -10.51 5.71
CA CYS A 37 10.66 -11.69 5.51
C CYS A 37 10.12 -12.62 4.42
N VAL A 38 8.82 -12.93 4.43
CA VAL A 38 8.20 -13.77 3.40
C VAL A 38 8.33 -13.12 2.02
N CYS A 39 8.07 -11.82 1.90
CA CYS A 39 8.22 -11.09 0.65
C CYS A 39 9.67 -11.08 0.15
N VAL A 40 10.68 -10.89 1.03
CA VAL A 40 12.11 -11.01 0.65
C VAL A 40 12.41 -12.40 0.10
N LEU A 41 11.95 -13.45 0.77
CA LEU A 41 12.23 -14.84 0.36
C LEU A 41 11.60 -15.16 -0.99
N VAL A 42 10.34 -14.75 -1.21
CA VAL A 42 9.66 -14.92 -2.51
C VAL A 42 10.34 -14.08 -3.58
N ALA A 43 10.73 -12.84 -3.28
CA ALA A 43 11.46 -11.98 -4.21
C ALA A 43 12.80 -12.62 -4.62
N ALA A 44 13.59 -13.08 -3.65
CA ALA A 44 14.85 -13.75 -3.89
C ALA A 44 14.66 -15.03 -4.72
N PHE A 45 13.66 -15.84 -4.38
CA PHE A 45 13.32 -17.03 -5.17
C PHE A 45 13.00 -16.66 -6.62
N MET A 46 12.09 -15.71 -6.86
CA MET A 46 11.68 -15.28 -8.20
C MET A 46 12.85 -14.75 -9.04
N LEU A 47 13.74 -13.96 -8.42
CA LEU A 47 14.90 -13.38 -9.11
C LEU A 47 16.04 -14.39 -9.34
N LEU A 48 16.23 -15.34 -8.43
CA LEU A 48 17.38 -16.26 -8.49
C LEU A 48 17.07 -17.55 -9.26
N VAL A 49 15.81 -18.01 -9.27
CA VAL A 49 15.43 -19.31 -9.84
C VAL A 49 14.69 -19.15 -11.18
N PRO A 50 13.39 -18.82 -11.25
CA PRO A 50 12.68 -18.81 -12.53
C PRO A 50 13.12 -17.67 -13.46
N MET A 51 13.54 -16.51 -12.93
CA MET A 51 14.08 -15.45 -13.77
C MET A 51 15.39 -15.86 -14.45
N ARG A 52 16.26 -16.60 -13.74
CA ARG A 52 17.49 -17.13 -14.34
C ARG A 52 17.18 -18.15 -15.42
N GLY A 53 16.31 -19.13 -15.13
CA GLY A 53 15.87 -20.10 -16.12
C GLY A 53 15.29 -19.44 -17.38
N ALA A 54 14.43 -18.43 -17.22
CA ALA A 54 13.86 -17.70 -18.36
C ALA A 54 14.91 -16.91 -19.17
N LEU A 55 15.93 -16.35 -18.52
CA LEU A 55 17.04 -15.67 -19.22
C LEU A 55 17.92 -16.68 -19.96
N ASP A 56 18.14 -17.85 -19.40
CA ASP A 56 18.93 -18.92 -20.02
C ASP A 56 18.18 -19.52 -21.21
N ASP A 57 16.86 -19.74 -21.08
CA ASP A 57 16.00 -20.14 -22.20
C ASP A 57 15.95 -19.09 -23.32
N GLU A 58 15.88 -17.80 -22.97
CA GLU A 58 15.93 -16.72 -23.94
C GLU A 58 17.28 -16.67 -24.68
N ARG A 59 18.40 -16.86 -23.97
CA ARG A 59 19.73 -16.95 -24.61
C ARG A 59 19.83 -18.17 -25.51
N ALA A 60 19.46 -19.35 -25.00
CA ALA A 60 19.49 -20.60 -25.76
C ALA A 60 18.65 -20.48 -27.04
N PHE A 61 17.47 -19.86 -26.97
CA PHE A 61 16.63 -19.62 -28.15
C PHE A 61 17.25 -18.63 -29.14
N ARG A 62 17.92 -17.57 -28.66
CA ARG A 62 18.61 -16.59 -29.53
C ARG A 62 19.82 -17.19 -30.22
N ASP A 63 20.51 -18.10 -29.55
CA ASP A 63 21.70 -18.79 -30.05
C ASP A 63 21.34 -20.05 -30.87
N ALA A 64 20.07 -20.48 -30.85
CA ALA A 64 19.60 -21.66 -31.57
C ALA A 64 19.77 -21.51 -33.09
N VAL A 65 20.36 -22.53 -33.71
CA VAL A 65 20.61 -22.59 -35.16
C VAL A 65 19.59 -23.49 -35.86
N ALA A 66 19.44 -23.34 -37.17
CA ALA A 66 18.57 -24.22 -37.96
C ALA A 66 19.03 -25.67 -37.87
N CYS A 67 18.08 -26.60 -37.70
CA CYS A 67 18.39 -28.03 -37.63
C CYS A 67 19.07 -28.50 -38.92
N SER A 68 20.17 -29.24 -38.79
CA SER A 68 20.87 -29.81 -39.95
C SER A 68 20.05 -30.94 -40.57
N ARG A 69 19.94 -30.96 -41.91
CA ARG A 69 19.29 -32.07 -42.62
C ARG A 69 20.20 -33.30 -42.58
N GLY A 70 20.01 -34.18 -41.60
CA GLY A 70 20.58 -35.53 -41.61
C GLY A 70 21.36 -35.97 -40.38
N SER A 71 21.49 -35.15 -39.32
CA SER A 71 22.07 -35.64 -38.07
C SER A 71 21.05 -36.48 -37.31
N GLY A 72 21.04 -37.79 -37.58
CA GLY A 72 20.38 -38.76 -36.73
C GLY A 72 21.12 -38.89 -35.40
N ALA A 73 20.67 -38.18 -34.37
CA ALA A 73 20.93 -38.50 -32.97
C ALA A 73 19.96 -37.70 -32.10
N HIS A 74 19.19 -38.41 -31.30
CA HIS A 74 18.09 -37.94 -30.46
C HIS A 74 18.51 -37.00 -29.29
N GLU A 75 19.76 -36.57 -29.19
CA GLU A 75 20.26 -35.76 -28.06
C GLU A 75 20.42 -34.27 -28.37
N ASP A 76 20.63 -33.87 -29.63
CA ASP A 76 20.75 -32.45 -30.06
C ASP A 76 19.52 -31.92 -30.82
N ALA A 77 18.51 -32.76 -31.04
CA ALA A 77 17.34 -32.43 -31.86
C ALA A 77 16.44 -31.36 -31.24
N ASP A 78 16.45 -31.22 -29.90
CA ASP A 78 15.52 -30.34 -29.19
C ASP A 78 15.97 -28.88 -29.16
N ASP A 79 17.28 -28.61 -29.31
CA ASP A 79 17.86 -27.27 -29.16
C ASP A 79 18.07 -26.52 -30.49
N CYS A 80 17.69 -27.09 -31.64
CA CYS A 80 17.75 -26.44 -32.94
C CYS A 80 16.38 -25.89 -33.40
N LEU A 81 16.39 -24.97 -34.36
CA LEU A 81 15.22 -24.39 -35.00
C LEU A 81 14.76 -25.28 -36.16
N ARG A 82 13.59 -25.91 -36.02
CA ARG A 82 12.97 -26.74 -37.06
C ARG A 82 11.85 -25.97 -37.75
N THR A 83 12.05 -25.58 -39.00
CA THR A 83 11.02 -24.90 -39.80
C THR A 83 10.31 -25.90 -40.71
N VAL A 84 8.98 -25.96 -40.61
CA VAL A 84 8.14 -26.84 -41.42
C VAL A 84 7.00 -26.06 -42.05
N THR A 85 6.71 -26.37 -43.30
CA THR A 85 5.56 -25.87 -44.04
C THR A 85 4.32 -26.66 -43.62
N VAL A 86 3.34 -25.98 -43.02
CA VAL A 86 2.13 -26.59 -42.46
C VAL A 86 0.88 -25.98 -43.08
N ARG A 87 -0.23 -26.72 -43.05
CA ARG A 87 -1.53 -26.24 -43.49
C ARG A 87 -2.34 -25.76 -42.29
N VAL A 88 -2.93 -24.57 -42.38
CA VAL A 88 -3.86 -24.05 -41.38
C VAL A 88 -5.21 -24.73 -41.56
N ASP A 89 -5.70 -25.41 -40.54
CA ASP A 89 -7.00 -26.09 -40.59
C ASP A 89 -8.14 -25.13 -40.26
N ARG A 90 -7.97 -24.40 -39.15
CA ARG A 90 -8.94 -23.44 -38.65
C ARG A 90 -8.31 -22.46 -37.67
N THR A 91 -9.02 -21.37 -37.45
CA THR A 91 -8.69 -20.33 -36.48
C THR A 91 -9.84 -20.13 -35.53
N GLU A 92 -9.56 -20.05 -34.23
CA GLU A 92 -10.59 -19.90 -33.20
C GLU A 92 -10.33 -18.65 -32.37
N LYS A 93 -11.30 -17.73 -32.34
CA LYS A 93 -11.22 -16.52 -31.52
C LYS A 93 -11.33 -16.92 -30.05
N ARG A 94 -10.44 -16.39 -29.20
CA ARG A 94 -10.59 -16.54 -27.75
C ARG A 94 -11.47 -15.42 -27.22
N GLU A 95 -12.71 -15.76 -26.86
CA GLU A 95 -13.61 -14.82 -26.21
C GLU A 95 -13.18 -14.52 -24.76
N GLY A 96 -13.41 -13.29 -24.28
CA GLY A 96 -13.35 -12.95 -22.85
C GLY A 96 -12.01 -12.45 -22.28
N LYS A 97 -11.01 -12.06 -23.08
CA LYS A 97 -9.76 -11.43 -22.57
C LYS A 97 -9.58 -9.99 -23.06
N LYS A 98 -9.04 -9.12 -22.18
CA LYS A 98 -8.69 -7.71 -22.48
C LYS A 98 -7.70 -7.54 -23.65
N THR A 99 -6.92 -8.56 -23.96
CA THR A 99 -6.01 -8.57 -25.12
C THR A 99 -6.49 -9.62 -26.12
N PRO A 100 -6.84 -9.24 -27.36
CA PRO A 100 -7.30 -10.18 -28.36
C PRO A 100 -6.20 -11.20 -28.66
N SER A 101 -6.58 -12.46 -28.73
CA SER A 101 -5.73 -13.57 -29.14
C SER A 101 -6.58 -14.65 -29.77
N PHE A 102 -6.02 -15.40 -30.70
CA PHE A 102 -6.70 -16.49 -31.37
C PHE A 102 -5.82 -17.74 -31.40
N TRP A 103 -6.46 -18.90 -31.45
CA TRP A 103 -5.80 -20.17 -31.67
C TRP A 103 -5.71 -20.42 -33.18
N VAL A 104 -4.57 -20.92 -33.62
CA VAL A 104 -4.35 -21.43 -34.98
C VAL A 104 -4.10 -22.92 -34.87
N TYR A 105 -4.96 -23.70 -35.50
CA TYR A 105 -4.80 -25.14 -35.65
C TYR A 105 -4.08 -25.40 -36.96
N VAL A 106 -2.97 -26.13 -36.91
CA VAL A 106 -2.13 -26.44 -38.05
C VAL A 106 -1.93 -27.95 -38.15
N THR A 107 -1.91 -28.46 -39.37
CA THR A 107 -1.59 -29.85 -39.68
C THR A 107 -0.28 -29.92 -40.47
N GLU A 108 0.65 -30.71 -39.96
CA GLU A 108 1.93 -31.03 -40.59
C GLU A 108 1.76 -32.01 -41.76
N PRO A 109 2.73 -32.11 -42.68
CA PRO A 109 2.64 -33.01 -43.84
C PRO A 109 2.51 -34.50 -43.48
N ASP A 110 2.93 -34.89 -42.28
CA ASP A 110 2.79 -36.24 -41.72
C ASP A 110 1.38 -36.52 -41.14
N GLY A 111 0.49 -35.53 -41.15
CA GLY A 111 -0.86 -35.61 -40.60
C GLY A 111 -0.95 -35.25 -39.12
N THR A 112 0.16 -34.89 -38.46
CA THR A 112 0.16 -34.46 -37.06
C THR A 112 -0.50 -33.09 -36.95
N SER A 113 -1.52 -32.98 -36.09
CA SER A 113 -2.23 -31.72 -35.84
C SER A 113 -1.79 -31.09 -34.52
N THR A 114 -1.34 -29.85 -34.60
CA THR A 114 -0.86 -29.05 -33.46
C THR A 114 -1.59 -27.71 -33.43
N ARG A 115 -1.60 -27.03 -32.28
CA ARG A 115 -2.16 -25.67 -32.17
C ARG A 115 -1.16 -24.70 -31.56
N THR A 116 -1.24 -23.45 -31.99
CA THR A 116 -0.50 -22.35 -31.37
C THR A 116 -1.37 -21.13 -31.13
N ARG A 117 -0.92 -20.24 -30.26
CA ARG A 117 -1.64 -19.03 -29.88
C ARG A 117 -0.90 -17.79 -30.38
N LEU A 118 -1.62 -16.97 -31.13
CA LEU A 118 -1.14 -15.68 -31.63
C LEU A 118 -1.89 -14.53 -30.94
N ARG A 119 -1.20 -13.39 -30.80
CA ARG A 119 -1.80 -12.12 -30.32
C ARG A 119 -2.47 -11.38 -31.49
N GLY A 120 -3.55 -10.66 -31.22
CA GLY A 120 -4.34 -9.92 -32.22
C GLY A 120 -5.65 -10.61 -32.60
N SER A 121 -6.30 -10.12 -33.66
CA SER A 121 -7.42 -10.80 -34.32
C SER A 121 -6.93 -11.64 -35.51
N ALA A 122 -7.58 -12.78 -35.77
CA ALA A 122 -7.30 -13.57 -36.96
C ALA A 122 -7.55 -12.76 -38.26
N ASP A 123 -8.55 -11.88 -38.23
CA ASP A 123 -8.96 -11.04 -39.38
C ASP A 123 -7.90 -9.99 -39.75
N GLU A 124 -6.99 -9.66 -38.83
CA GLU A 124 -5.92 -8.66 -39.00
C GLU A 124 -4.60 -9.27 -39.49
N VAL A 125 -4.53 -10.59 -39.65
CA VAL A 125 -3.31 -11.29 -40.08
C VAL A 125 -3.48 -11.82 -41.50
N PRO A 126 -2.89 -11.15 -42.51
CA PRO A 126 -2.95 -11.63 -43.88
C PRO A 126 -2.39 -13.05 -44.00
N GLY A 127 -3.12 -13.95 -44.66
CA GLY A 127 -2.67 -15.34 -44.85
C GLY A 127 -3.00 -16.31 -43.71
N VAL A 128 -3.57 -15.83 -42.60
CA VAL A 128 -4.18 -16.67 -41.56
C VAL A 128 -5.59 -17.07 -41.99
N GLY A 129 -5.75 -18.27 -42.54
CA GLY A 129 -7.06 -18.77 -42.95
C GLY A 129 -7.05 -20.27 -43.23
N ALA A 130 -8.20 -20.92 -43.05
CA ALA A 130 -8.36 -22.34 -43.31
C ALA A 130 -7.92 -22.70 -44.74
N GLY A 131 -7.14 -23.77 -44.87
CA GLY A 131 -6.57 -24.26 -46.13
C GLY A 131 -5.33 -23.50 -46.63
N LYS A 132 -4.90 -22.43 -45.96
CA LYS A 132 -3.65 -21.72 -46.31
C LYS A 132 -2.44 -22.47 -45.79
N THR A 133 -1.32 -22.32 -46.50
CA THR A 133 -0.03 -22.90 -46.14
C THR A 133 0.84 -21.83 -45.52
N VAL A 134 1.46 -22.13 -44.38
CA VAL A 134 2.29 -21.21 -43.60
C VAL A 134 3.55 -21.93 -43.14
N GLN A 135 4.63 -21.20 -42.84
CA GLN A 135 5.81 -21.80 -42.23
C GLN A 135 5.75 -21.61 -40.73
N VAL A 136 5.93 -22.69 -39.97
CA VAL A 136 6.04 -22.66 -38.51
C VAL A 136 7.45 -23.06 -38.13
N THR A 137 8.02 -22.36 -37.14
CA THR A 137 9.32 -22.74 -36.58
C THR A 137 9.15 -23.25 -35.16
N TYR A 138 9.63 -24.46 -34.94
CA TYR A 138 9.67 -25.15 -33.66
C TYR A 138 11.03 -24.95 -32.99
N TRP A 139 10.99 -24.90 -31.65
CA TRP A 139 12.16 -25.02 -30.79
C TRP A 139 11.71 -25.74 -29.50
N ARG A 140 12.37 -26.84 -29.14
CA ARG A 140 11.93 -27.78 -28.08
C ARG A 140 10.45 -28.14 -28.20
N ASP A 141 10.05 -28.64 -29.39
CA ASP A 141 8.69 -29.06 -29.74
C ASP A 141 7.57 -28.03 -29.57
N GLN A 142 7.90 -26.76 -29.39
CA GLN A 142 6.92 -25.68 -29.31
C GLN A 142 7.05 -24.73 -30.50
N ILE A 143 5.91 -24.38 -31.11
CA ILE A 143 5.85 -23.39 -32.19
C ILE A 143 6.18 -22.01 -31.58
N ARG A 144 7.36 -21.46 -31.88
CA ARG A 144 7.81 -20.16 -31.35
C ARG A 144 7.37 -18.98 -32.20
N TYR A 145 7.32 -19.18 -33.52
CA TYR A 145 6.79 -18.18 -34.44
C TYR A 145 6.22 -18.82 -35.70
N VAL A 146 5.33 -18.07 -36.35
CA VAL A 146 4.67 -18.42 -37.60
C VAL A 146 4.98 -17.34 -38.62
N GLU A 147 5.37 -17.76 -39.82
CA GLU A 147 5.64 -16.87 -40.95
C GLU A 147 4.49 -16.96 -41.97
N PHE A 148 3.88 -15.79 -42.21
CA PHE A 148 2.79 -15.57 -43.14
C PHE A 148 3.34 -14.79 -44.34
N GLY A 149 3.95 -15.50 -45.29
CA GLY A 149 4.63 -14.85 -46.43
C GLY A 149 5.81 -14.01 -45.95
N SER A 150 5.70 -12.68 -46.01
CA SER A 150 6.75 -11.75 -45.57
C SER A 150 6.65 -11.32 -44.09
N GLU A 151 5.59 -11.70 -43.37
CA GLU A 151 5.37 -11.27 -41.98
C GLU A 151 5.65 -12.42 -40.99
N ARG A 152 6.53 -12.18 -40.01
CA ARG A 152 6.79 -13.11 -38.90
C ARG A 152 6.01 -12.68 -37.66
N ARG A 153 5.22 -13.61 -37.10
CA ARG A 153 4.44 -13.41 -35.86
C ARG A 153 4.92 -14.38 -34.79
N TYR A 154 5.29 -13.84 -33.63
CA TYR A 154 5.68 -14.63 -32.47
C TYR A 154 4.47 -15.15 -31.71
N THR A 155 4.60 -16.37 -31.18
CA THR A 155 3.53 -17.03 -30.41
C THR A 155 3.65 -16.66 -28.93
N THR A 156 2.67 -17.07 -28.12
CA THR A 156 2.80 -16.93 -26.66
C THR A 156 3.79 -17.91 -26.02
N ALA A 157 4.39 -18.80 -26.82
CA ALA A 157 5.47 -19.68 -26.39
C ALA A 157 6.85 -19.11 -26.74
N ASP A 158 6.96 -17.89 -27.28
CA ASP A 158 8.25 -17.23 -27.48
C ASP A 158 8.90 -16.92 -26.11
N PRO A 159 10.09 -17.48 -25.80
CA PRO A 159 10.73 -17.30 -24.48
C PRO A 159 11.25 -15.88 -24.25
N ARG A 160 11.33 -15.05 -25.31
CA ARG A 160 11.91 -13.72 -25.21
C ARG A 160 11.06 -12.80 -24.34
N GLY A 161 11.68 -12.25 -23.30
CA GLY A 161 11.01 -11.36 -22.36
C GLY A 161 10.19 -12.08 -21.28
N ASP A 162 10.16 -13.41 -21.23
CA ASP A 162 9.46 -14.16 -20.16
C ASP A 162 10.03 -13.84 -18.77
N TYR A 163 11.33 -13.52 -18.71
CA TYR A 163 11.99 -13.06 -17.49
C TYR A 163 11.33 -11.80 -16.90
N LYS A 164 10.67 -10.95 -17.72
CA LYS A 164 10.11 -9.66 -17.28
C LYS A 164 9.03 -9.84 -16.21
N MET A 165 8.25 -10.92 -16.28
CA MET A 165 7.23 -11.20 -15.27
C MET A 165 7.86 -11.59 -13.92
N TYR A 166 8.86 -12.47 -13.93
CA TYR A 166 9.59 -12.83 -12.71
C TYR A 166 10.36 -11.65 -12.12
N CYS A 167 10.97 -10.83 -12.98
CA CYS A 167 11.65 -9.60 -12.58
C CYS A 167 10.66 -8.58 -11.97
N THR A 168 9.46 -8.42 -12.56
CA THR A 168 8.38 -7.56 -12.05
C THR A 168 7.98 -7.96 -10.63
N VAL A 169 7.68 -9.25 -10.43
CA VAL A 169 7.29 -9.76 -9.11
C VAL A 169 8.46 -9.66 -8.12
N GLY A 170 9.66 -10.02 -8.55
CA GLY A 170 10.87 -9.99 -7.73
C GLY A 170 11.24 -8.59 -7.24
N LEU A 171 11.32 -7.61 -8.13
CA LEU A 171 11.63 -6.22 -7.79
C LEU A 171 10.50 -5.58 -6.97
N GLY A 172 9.25 -5.80 -7.37
CA GLY A 172 8.08 -5.29 -6.65
C GLY A 172 8.05 -5.80 -5.20
N LEU A 173 8.10 -7.13 -5.00
CA LEU A 173 8.11 -7.72 -3.65
C LEU A 173 9.37 -7.35 -2.86
N GLY A 174 10.53 -7.27 -3.52
CA GLY A 174 11.79 -6.86 -2.90
C GLY A 174 11.69 -5.46 -2.29
N LEU A 175 11.23 -4.47 -3.05
CA LEU A 175 11.07 -3.10 -2.54
C LEU A 175 9.93 -2.98 -1.52
N TYR A 176 8.83 -3.71 -1.73
CA TYR A 176 7.72 -3.78 -0.77
C TYR A 176 8.15 -4.37 0.58
N SER A 177 9.06 -5.35 0.54
CA SER A 177 9.61 -5.96 1.76
C SER A 177 10.49 -5.00 2.55
N LEU A 178 11.31 -4.17 1.88
CA LEU A 178 12.13 -3.14 2.53
C LEU A 178 11.25 -2.12 3.27
N LEU A 179 10.09 -1.76 2.69
CA LEU A 179 9.10 -0.94 3.37
C LEU A 179 8.60 -1.60 4.67
N HIS A 180 8.25 -2.88 4.64
CA HIS A 180 7.74 -3.59 5.82
C HIS A 180 8.81 -3.75 6.90
N LEU A 181 10.04 -4.06 6.52
CA LEU A 181 11.19 -4.14 7.42
C LEU A 181 11.51 -2.78 8.02
N TRP A 182 11.40 -1.70 7.25
CA TRP A 182 11.52 -0.34 7.76
C TRP A 182 10.42 -0.02 8.77
N LEU A 183 9.16 -0.35 8.50
CA LEU A 183 8.05 -0.12 9.43
C LEU A 183 8.20 -0.92 10.73
N TRP A 184 8.67 -2.16 10.64
CA TRP A 184 9.01 -2.96 11.82
C TRP A 184 10.15 -2.33 12.61
N LEU A 185 11.24 -1.94 11.95
CA LEU A 185 12.38 -1.28 12.59
C LEU A 185 11.96 0.03 13.25
N TRP A 186 11.16 0.83 12.56
CA TRP A 186 10.60 2.07 13.08
C TRP A 186 9.72 1.80 14.31
N GLY A 187 8.77 0.88 14.20
CA GLY A 187 7.86 0.50 15.29
C GLY A 187 8.59 0.02 16.54
N THR A 188 9.68 -0.74 16.37
CA THR A 188 10.43 -1.34 17.49
C THR A 188 11.54 -0.47 18.06
N ARG A 189 12.20 0.36 17.24
CA ARG A 189 13.38 1.14 17.65
C ARG A 189 13.14 2.64 17.72
N PHE A 190 12.37 3.21 16.80
CA PHE A 190 12.29 4.66 16.62
C PHE A 190 10.93 5.26 16.99
N SER A 191 9.97 4.42 17.34
CA SER A 191 8.61 4.82 17.64
C SER A 191 8.50 5.72 18.88
N HIS A 192 9.50 5.71 19.77
CA HIS A 192 9.61 6.64 20.90
C HIS A 192 9.92 8.09 20.48
N LEU A 193 10.42 8.31 19.25
CA LEU A 193 10.77 9.64 18.74
C LEU A 193 9.54 10.49 18.39
N SER A 194 8.33 9.94 18.46
CA SER A 194 7.09 10.66 18.22
C SER A 194 6.02 10.27 19.22
N ARG A 195 5.31 11.28 19.74
CA ARG A 195 4.12 11.09 20.58
C ARG A 195 2.86 10.79 19.77
N ARG A 196 2.82 11.19 18.50
CA ARG A 196 1.66 11.03 17.62
C ARG A 196 1.48 9.57 17.22
N ALA A 197 0.23 9.11 17.18
CA ALA A 197 -0.11 7.77 16.71
C ALA A 197 0.26 7.55 15.23
N PHE A 198 0.17 8.60 14.41
CA PHE A 198 0.56 8.59 12.99
C PHE A 198 1.71 9.58 12.73
N PRO A 199 2.96 9.18 13.04
CA PRO A 199 4.12 10.04 12.79
C PRO A 199 4.39 10.19 11.30
N TRP A 200 4.79 11.39 10.89
CA TRP A 200 5.24 11.62 9.51
C TRP A 200 6.50 10.84 9.18
N GLN A 201 7.32 10.54 10.19
CA GLN A 201 8.52 9.71 10.08
C GLN A 201 8.21 8.27 9.68
N ALA A 202 6.98 7.79 9.90
CA ALA A 202 6.50 6.53 9.34
C ALA A 202 5.75 6.78 8.03
N GLY A 203 4.83 7.75 8.00
CA GLY A 203 3.95 7.99 6.85
C GLY A 203 4.68 8.38 5.56
N VAL A 204 5.69 9.26 5.64
CA VAL A 204 6.45 9.72 4.47
C VAL A 204 7.29 8.60 3.87
N PRO A 205 8.11 7.84 4.65
CA PRO A 205 8.78 6.66 4.13
C PRO A 205 7.82 5.60 3.58
N THR A 206 6.62 5.44 4.16
CA THR A 206 5.60 4.53 3.60
C THR A 206 5.18 4.93 2.20
N ALA A 207 4.84 6.20 2.00
CA ALA A 207 4.48 6.70 0.68
C ALA A 207 5.64 6.53 -0.34
N GLY A 208 6.87 6.85 0.08
CA GLY A 208 8.07 6.65 -0.74
C GLY A 208 8.33 5.17 -1.08
N GLY A 209 8.19 4.27 -0.11
CA GLY A 209 8.34 2.84 -0.30
C GLY A 209 7.29 2.23 -1.24
N ILE A 210 6.04 2.70 -1.16
CA ILE A 210 4.97 2.31 -2.11
C ILE A 210 5.31 2.80 -3.51
N ALA A 211 5.75 4.07 -3.67
CA ALA A 211 6.14 4.61 -4.97
C ALA A 211 7.29 3.80 -5.58
N LEU A 212 8.33 3.47 -4.79
CA LEU A 212 9.43 2.62 -5.23
C LEU A 212 8.98 1.21 -5.60
N THR A 213 8.06 0.62 -4.83
CA THR A 213 7.46 -0.69 -5.14
C THR A 213 6.82 -0.69 -6.53
N VAL A 214 6.03 0.34 -6.84
CA VAL A 214 5.40 0.51 -8.15
C VAL A 214 6.46 0.68 -9.24
N ILE A 215 7.46 1.54 -9.03
CA ILE A 215 8.56 1.74 -9.99
C ILE A 215 9.29 0.43 -10.25
N GLY A 216 9.67 -0.32 -9.22
CA GLY A 216 10.36 -1.60 -9.36
C GLY A 216 9.54 -2.66 -10.08
N ALA A 217 8.23 -2.74 -9.81
CA ALA A 217 7.34 -3.65 -10.50
C ALA A 217 7.20 -3.30 -12.00
N PHE A 218 7.17 -2.01 -12.35
CA PHE A 218 7.00 -1.59 -13.75
C PHE A 218 8.31 -1.46 -14.53
N ALA A 219 9.47 -1.37 -13.85
CA ALA A 219 10.76 -1.16 -14.49
C ALA A 219 11.14 -2.19 -15.57
N PRO A 220 10.81 -3.49 -15.48
CA PRO A 220 11.20 -4.48 -16.49
C PRO A 220 10.47 -4.34 -17.84
N TRP A 221 9.33 -3.66 -17.88
CA TRP A 221 8.50 -3.57 -19.08
C TRP A 221 9.11 -2.70 -20.18
N PRO A 222 9.58 -1.46 -19.89
CA PRO A 222 10.24 -0.61 -20.86
C PRO A 222 11.73 -0.94 -21.09
N THR A 223 12.31 -1.92 -20.39
CA THR A 223 13.74 -2.25 -20.52
C THR A 223 13.98 -3.58 -21.24
N ASP A 224 15.19 -3.77 -21.75
CA ASP A 224 15.58 -4.96 -22.52
C ASP A 224 16.40 -5.96 -21.70
N SER A 225 16.75 -5.60 -20.46
CA SER A 225 17.42 -6.50 -19.52
C SER A 225 17.06 -6.24 -18.05
N PRO A 226 17.29 -7.20 -17.14
CA PRO A 226 17.16 -6.98 -15.69
C PRO A 226 18.12 -5.90 -15.17
N GLY A 227 19.31 -5.79 -15.75
CA GLY A 227 20.31 -4.78 -15.36
C GLY A 227 19.83 -3.35 -15.65
N GLU A 228 19.19 -3.15 -16.79
CA GLU A 228 18.55 -1.87 -17.12
C GLU A 228 17.36 -1.56 -16.22
N ALA A 229 16.54 -2.56 -15.87
CA ALA A 229 15.45 -2.37 -14.92
C ALA A 229 15.98 -1.91 -13.55
N LEU A 230 17.06 -2.52 -13.06
CA LEU A 230 17.73 -2.09 -11.83
C LEU A 230 18.31 -0.68 -11.93
N ARG A 231 18.91 -0.30 -13.07
CA ARG A 231 19.40 1.06 -13.32
C ARG A 231 18.25 2.07 -13.31
N LEU A 232 17.11 1.76 -13.93
CA LEU A 232 15.93 2.61 -13.92
C LEU A 232 15.42 2.85 -12.49
N VAL A 233 15.30 1.78 -11.69
CA VAL A 233 14.99 1.91 -10.25
C VAL A 233 16.02 2.77 -9.54
N GLY A 234 17.31 2.56 -9.81
CA GLY A 234 18.42 3.33 -9.23
C GLY A 234 18.39 4.82 -9.57
N VAL A 235 17.96 5.20 -10.78
CA VAL A 235 17.79 6.60 -11.18
C VAL A 235 16.53 7.22 -10.56
N CYS A 236 15.44 6.47 -10.48
CA CYS A 236 14.20 6.98 -9.88
C CYS A 236 14.29 7.11 -8.35
N ALA A 237 15.08 6.28 -7.68
CA ALA A 237 15.14 6.27 -6.22
C ALA A 237 15.60 7.61 -5.59
N PRO A 238 16.67 8.28 -6.07
CA PRO A 238 17.03 9.62 -5.62
C PRO A 238 15.90 10.65 -5.78
N VAL A 239 15.12 10.56 -6.87
CA VAL A 239 13.98 11.46 -7.11
C VAL A 239 12.90 11.24 -6.05
N VAL A 240 12.54 9.98 -5.78
CA VAL A 240 11.57 9.65 -4.73
C VAL A 240 12.06 10.11 -3.35
N VAL A 241 13.35 9.89 -3.05
CA VAL A 241 13.97 10.34 -1.80
C VAL A 241 13.94 11.86 -1.68
N ALA A 242 14.25 12.60 -2.75
CA ALA A 242 14.20 14.06 -2.76
C ALA A 242 12.77 14.58 -2.51
N VAL A 243 11.76 14.02 -3.18
CA VAL A 243 10.35 14.35 -2.96
C VAL A 243 9.94 14.05 -1.52
N CYS A 244 10.33 12.88 -0.98
CA CYS A 244 10.06 12.51 0.41
C CYS A 244 10.75 13.44 1.40
N ALA A 245 11.99 13.86 1.13
CA ALA A 245 12.72 14.80 1.98
C ALA A 245 12.03 16.18 2.02
N VAL A 246 11.58 16.69 0.87
CA VAL A 246 10.80 17.93 0.81
C VAL A 246 9.48 17.79 1.57
N ALA A 247 8.74 16.70 1.35
CA ALA A 247 7.50 16.42 2.08
C ALA A 247 7.72 16.31 3.59
N ALA A 248 8.77 15.60 4.01
CA ALA A 248 9.20 15.49 5.39
C ALA A 248 9.52 16.85 6.00
N LEU A 249 10.25 17.72 5.30
CA LEU A 249 10.55 19.07 5.77
C LEU A 249 9.30 19.93 5.91
N ILE A 250 8.38 19.88 4.94
CA ILE A 250 7.10 20.61 5.00
C ILE A 250 6.27 20.13 6.18
N VAL A 251 6.12 18.81 6.34
CA VAL A 251 5.32 18.24 7.43
C VAL A 251 5.99 18.50 8.77
N ALA A 252 7.30 18.29 8.90
CA ALA A 252 8.04 18.60 10.11
C ALA A 252 7.87 20.07 10.52
N ARG A 253 7.96 21.01 9.57
CA ARG A 253 7.70 22.44 9.84
C ARG A 253 6.27 22.70 10.32
N ARG A 254 5.27 22.06 9.70
CA ARG A 254 3.86 22.18 10.09
C ARG A 254 3.55 21.55 11.45
N GLN A 255 4.40 20.63 11.91
CA GLN A 255 4.22 19.91 13.18
C GLN A 255 5.11 20.45 14.30
N ARG A 256 5.89 21.51 14.07
CA ARG A 256 6.65 22.20 15.13
C ARG A 256 5.70 23.04 15.98
N GLY A 257 5.92 23.02 17.30
CA GLY A 257 5.19 23.82 18.27
C GLY A 257 4.09 23.05 18.99
N ASP A 258 3.20 23.80 19.63
CA ASP A 258 1.99 23.25 20.25
C ASP A 258 1.10 22.64 19.15
N ASP A 259 0.69 21.39 19.36
CA ASP A 259 -0.12 20.65 18.39
C ASP A 259 -1.63 20.80 18.63
N THR A 260 -2.01 21.77 19.46
CA THR A 260 -3.38 22.24 19.61
C THR A 260 -3.97 22.66 18.27
N ILE A 261 -5.03 21.97 17.87
CA ILE A 261 -5.81 22.23 16.67
C ILE A 261 -6.84 23.30 17.03
N ARG A 262 -6.63 24.52 16.53
CA ARG A 262 -7.63 25.59 16.65
C ARG A 262 -8.85 25.23 15.80
N LEU A 263 -9.98 25.05 16.45
CA LEU A 263 -11.29 24.85 15.84
C LEU A 263 -12.23 25.90 16.40
N THR A 264 -13.02 26.53 15.53
CA THR A 264 -14.08 27.44 15.96
C THR A 264 -15.25 26.60 16.48
N PRO A 265 -15.68 26.78 17.73
CA PRO A 265 -16.89 26.16 18.26
C PRO A 265 -18.11 26.50 17.40
N SER A 266 -19.03 25.56 17.26
CA SER A 266 -20.25 25.76 16.48
C SER A 266 -21.40 25.04 17.18
N VAL A 267 -22.32 25.80 17.78
CA VAL A 267 -23.53 25.25 18.37
C VAL A 267 -24.46 24.80 17.24
N PRO A 268 -24.85 23.52 17.17
CA PRO A 268 -25.78 23.07 16.14
C PRO A 268 -27.21 23.55 16.44
N ASP A 269 -27.93 24.06 15.43
CA ASP A 269 -29.31 24.58 15.57
C ASP A 269 -30.34 23.51 16.01
N LYS A 270 -30.00 22.24 15.81
CA LYS A 270 -30.80 21.08 16.16
C LYS A 270 -29.88 19.95 16.63
N GLU A 271 -30.42 19.01 17.39
CA GLU A 271 -29.67 17.82 17.76
C GLU A 271 -29.09 17.11 16.53
N ARG A 272 -27.79 16.81 16.58
CA ARG A 272 -27.08 16.03 15.57
C ARG A 272 -26.41 14.84 16.23
N CYS A 273 -26.76 13.65 15.75
CA CYS A 273 -26.07 12.41 16.07
C CYS A 273 -24.89 12.18 15.10
N PHE A 274 -23.71 11.85 15.63
CA PHE A 274 -22.52 11.56 14.82
C PHE A 274 -21.57 10.61 15.55
N LEU A 275 -20.65 9.99 14.79
CA LEU A 275 -19.66 9.10 15.36
C LEU A 275 -18.73 9.84 16.34
N GLY A 276 -18.66 9.34 17.56
CA GLY A 276 -17.78 9.87 18.59
C GLY A 276 -17.89 9.06 19.88
N VAL A 277 -16.91 9.20 20.76
CA VAL A 277 -16.91 8.55 22.07
C VAL A 277 -16.38 9.49 23.14
N VAL A 278 -16.86 9.30 24.36
CA VAL A 278 -16.23 9.85 25.57
C VAL A 278 -15.52 8.68 26.25
N VAL A 279 -14.24 8.87 26.55
CA VAL A 279 -13.36 7.89 27.19
C VAL A 279 -12.73 8.52 28.42
N GLY A 280 -12.86 7.87 29.57
CA GLY A 280 -12.36 8.35 30.86
C GLY A 280 -13.01 7.57 31.99
N ASP A 281 -12.50 7.72 33.21
CA ASP A 281 -13.09 7.09 34.40
C ASP A 281 -14.28 7.93 34.91
N VAL A 282 -15.36 7.98 34.11
CA VAL A 282 -16.53 8.84 34.34
C VAL A 282 -17.85 8.11 34.05
N PRO A 283 -18.95 8.42 34.76
CA PRO A 283 -20.20 7.66 34.68
C PRO A 283 -20.92 7.77 33.33
N TYR A 284 -20.62 8.81 32.55
CA TYR A 284 -21.18 9.08 31.23
C TYR A 284 -20.28 8.56 30.08
N GLU A 285 -19.24 7.78 30.39
CA GLU A 285 -18.46 7.06 29.38
C GLU A 285 -19.39 6.25 28.46
N GLY A 286 -19.16 6.40 27.16
CA GLY A 286 -20.03 5.85 26.12
C GLY A 286 -19.30 4.81 25.29
N ARG A 287 -19.61 3.51 25.51
CA ARG A 287 -19.14 2.42 24.62
C ARG A 287 -19.89 2.36 23.27
N GLY A 288 -20.87 3.25 23.09
CA GLY A 288 -21.82 3.23 22.00
C GLY A 288 -21.34 3.73 20.64
N GLY A 289 -20.21 4.45 20.59
CA GLY A 289 -19.64 4.94 19.33
C GLY A 289 -20.33 6.16 18.73
N TRP A 290 -21.40 6.68 19.35
CA TRP A 290 -22.13 7.87 18.90
C TRP A 290 -22.22 8.96 19.97
N LEU A 291 -22.16 10.21 19.52
CA LEU A 291 -22.42 11.43 20.29
C LEU A 291 -23.62 12.15 19.71
N VAL A 292 -24.42 12.75 20.57
CA VAL A 292 -25.48 13.68 20.23
C VAL A 292 -25.08 15.05 20.75
N ALA A 293 -24.96 16.03 19.85
CA ALA A 293 -24.75 17.43 20.22
C ALA A 293 -25.97 18.26 19.79
N GLY A 294 -26.49 19.07 20.72
CA GLY A 294 -27.57 20.03 20.50
C GLY A 294 -27.26 21.36 21.21
N PRO A 295 -28.16 22.35 21.13
CA PRO A 295 -28.05 23.57 21.93
C PRO A 295 -27.99 23.23 23.43
N GLY A 296 -26.87 23.53 24.09
CA GLY A 296 -26.66 23.27 25.52
C GLY A 296 -26.59 21.80 25.92
N THR A 297 -26.58 20.85 24.97
CA THR A 297 -26.61 19.42 25.28
C THR A 297 -25.53 18.66 24.55
N LEU A 298 -24.80 17.84 25.30
CA LEU A 298 -23.92 16.80 24.76
C LEU A 298 -24.27 15.49 25.46
N ALA A 299 -24.44 14.41 24.71
CA ALA A 299 -24.75 13.10 25.26
C ALA A 299 -24.04 11.98 24.51
N THR A 300 -23.69 10.91 25.21
CA THR A 300 -23.24 9.64 24.61
C THR A 300 -24.43 8.70 24.40
N THR A 301 -24.39 7.90 23.34
CA THR A 301 -25.43 6.90 23.06
C THR A 301 -24.89 5.73 22.22
N PRO A 302 -25.38 4.50 22.42
CA PRO A 302 -25.16 3.36 21.52
C PRO A 302 -26.08 3.36 20.30
N ASP A 303 -27.12 4.19 20.28
CA ASP A 303 -28.10 4.24 19.22
C ASP A 303 -27.60 5.13 18.07
N PRO A 304 -27.44 4.62 16.84
CA PRO A 304 -27.00 5.42 15.69
C PRO A 304 -27.99 6.53 15.32
N THR A 305 -29.26 6.42 15.69
CA THR A 305 -30.25 7.50 15.52
C THR A 305 -30.13 8.56 16.61
N GLY A 306 -29.49 8.22 17.72
CA GLY A 306 -29.38 9.02 18.91
C GLY A 306 -30.68 9.18 19.69
N ALA A 307 -31.73 8.40 19.43
CA ALA A 307 -33.03 8.56 20.10
C ALA A 307 -33.08 7.93 21.50
N SER A 308 -32.29 6.87 21.74
CA SER A 308 -32.38 6.06 22.96
C SER A 308 -31.06 5.95 23.73
N PHE A 309 -31.14 5.46 24.97
CA PHE A 309 -30.00 5.16 25.86
C PHE A 309 -28.98 6.31 26.01
N ARG A 310 -29.47 7.56 26.01
CA ARG A 310 -28.64 8.75 26.15
C ARG A 310 -28.08 8.85 27.56
N ARG A 311 -26.78 9.12 27.68
CA ARG A 311 -26.14 9.56 28.91
C ARG A 311 -25.66 10.98 28.71
N ALA A 312 -26.26 11.93 29.43
CA ALA A 312 -25.87 13.32 29.34
C ALA A 312 -24.42 13.49 29.84
N VAL A 313 -23.62 14.19 29.06
CA VAL A 313 -22.30 14.68 29.47
C VAL A 313 -22.55 15.94 30.28
N PRO A 314 -21.99 16.05 31.50
CA PRO A 314 -22.26 17.18 32.38
C PRO A 314 -21.67 18.47 31.80
N GLY A 315 -22.35 19.59 32.01
CA GLY A 315 -21.85 20.92 31.67
C GLY A 315 -20.65 21.36 32.52
N SER A 316 -20.25 20.60 33.55
CA SER A 316 -18.99 20.79 34.27
C SER A 316 -17.76 20.44 33.45
N LEU A 317 -17.91 19.64 32.38
CA LEU A 317 -16.79 19.14 31.60
C LEU A 317 -16.07 20.29 30.88
N ARG A 318 -14.87 20.63 31.34
CA ARG A 318 -14.11 21.78 30.83
C ARG A 318 -13.22 21.35 29.67
N PRO A 319 -13.39 21.90 28.45
CA PRO A 319 -12.47 21.64 27.37
C PRO A 319 -11.10 22.28 27.65
N VAL A 320 -10.03 21.50 27.56
CA VAL A 320 -8.65 21.95 27.76
C VAL A 320 -8.00 22.28 26.42
N ARG A 321 -7.98 21.32 25.49
CA ARG A 321 -7.49 21.53 24.11
C ARG A 321 -7.91 20.42 23.17
N VAL A 322 -7.97 20.73 21.88
CA VAL A 322 -8.11 19.73 20.81
C VAL A 322 -6.74 19.41 20.24
N ARG A 323 -6.38 18.13 20.12
CA ARG A 323 -5.10 17.68 19.57
C ARG A 323 -5.25 16.43 18.69
N PRO A 324 -4.22 16.07 17.89
CA PRO A 324 -4.16 14.76 17.27
C PRO A 324 -4.15 13.63 18.30
N ARG A 325 -4.49 12.44 17.84
CA ARG A 325 -4.33 11.22 18.63
C ARG A 325 -2.85 10.97 18.94
N TYR A 326 -2.58 10.68 20.20
CA TYR A 326 -1.28 10.23 20.68
C TYR A 326 -1.23 8.72 20.80
N ARG A 327 0.00 8.23 20.82
CA ARG A 327 0.32 6.82 20.92
C ARG A 327 0.01 6.22 22.29
N LEU A 328 0.22 7.03 23.32
CA LEU A 328 -0.02 6.66 24.72
C LEU A 328 -1.46 6.96 25.16
N ASP A 329 -2.31 7.46 24.25
CA ASP A 329 -3.73 7.52 24.53
C ASP A 329 -4.27 6.10 24.80
N PRO A 330 -5.35 5.95 25.58
CA PRO A 330 -6.08 4.68 25.68
C PRO A 330 -6.52 4.17 24.30
N ASP A 331 -7.12 2.98 24.19
CA ASP A 331 -7.57 2.46 22.89
C ASP A 331 -8.76 3.28 22.34
N LEU A 332 -8.42 4.41 21.73
CA LEU A 332 -9.36 5.35 21.15
C LEU A 332 -9.74 4.92 19.72
N PRO A 333 -10.99 5.15 19.28
CA PRO A 333 -11.39 4.96 17.89
C PRO A 333 -10.56 5.83 16.94
N ASP A 334 -10.20 5.27 15.79
CA ASP A 334 -9.28 5.93 14.85
C ASP A 334 -9.98 6.72 13.74
N TYR A 335 -11.22 6.34 13.42
CA TYR A 335 -12.02 6.92 12.33
C TYR A 335 -11.22 7.09 11.03
N ASP A 336 -10.56 6.02 10.57
CA ASP A 336 -9.73 5.98 9.36
C ASP A 336 -8.56 6.98 9.40
N GLY A 337 -7.91 7.13 10.55
CA GLY A 337 -6.84 8.11 10.79
C GLY A 337 -7.31 9.57 10.84
N LYS A 338 -8.62 9.82 10.96
CA LYS A 338 -9.21 11.18 10.98
C LYS A 338 -9.73 11.61 12.36
N ALA A 339 -9.51 10.79 13.38
CA ALA A 339 -9.85 11.12 14.75
C ALA A 339 -9.02 12.32 15.26
N VAL A 340 -9.69 13.21 15.97
CA VAL A 340 -9.08 14.22 16.84
C VAL A 340 -9.59 14.01 18.25
N VAL A 341 -8.75 14.35 19.23
CA VAL A 341 -9.00 14.15 20.65
C VAL A 341 -9.18 15.52 21.28
N LEU A 342 -10.33 15.76 21.89
CA LEU A 342 -10.55 16.87 22.81
C LEU A 342 -10.19 16.35 24.21
N GLU A 343 -9.13 16.93 24.79
CA GLU A 343 -8.81 16.74 26.20
C GLU A 343 -9.74 17.64 27.01
N CYS A 344 -10.43 17.04 27.98
CA CYS A 344 -11.29 17.72 28.92
C CYS A 344 -10.87 17.36 30.35
N GLU A 345 -11.34 18.17 31.30
CA GLU A 345 -11.21 17.95 32.73
C GLU A 345 -12.60 17.98 33.37
N ASP A 346 -12.91 16.98 34.19
CA ASP A 346 -14.12 16.92 35.01
C ASP A 346 -13.68 16.73 36.47
N ASP A 347 -13.73 17.80 37.27
CA ASP A 347 -13.30 17.82 38.67
C ASP A 347 -11.91 17.18 38.92
N GLY A 348 -10.94 17.49 38.05
CA GLY A 348 -9.56 16.97 38.11
C GLY A 348 -9.37 15.60 37.45
N VAL A 349 -10.42 14.96 36.96
CA VAL A 349 -10.35 13.70 36.21
C VAL A 349 -10.16 14.00 34.72
N PRO A 350 -9.12 13.44 34.07
CA PRO A 350 -8.92 13.62 32.64
C PRO A 350 -9.96 12.82 31.83
N VAL A 351 -10.63 13.48 30.90
CA VAL A 351 -11.64 12.90 30.03
C VAL A 351 -11.27 13.21 28.57
N PHE A 352 -11.40 12.22 27.69
CA PHE A 352 -11.16 12.37 26.26
C PHE A 352 -12.46 12.28 25.49
N VAL A 353 -12.77 13.30 24.71
CA VAL A 353 -13.84 13.23 23.70
C VAL A 353 -13.21 13.04 22.32
N VAL A 354 -13.51 11.93 21.66
CA VAL A 354 -12.90 11.57 20.38
C VAL A 354 -13.95 11.58 19.30
N THR A 355 -13.70 12.34 18.23
CA THR A 355 -14.55 12.36 17.05
C THR A 355 -13.74 12.79 15.82
N ARG A 356 -14.38 12.91 14.65
CA ARG A 356 -13.73 13.40 13.44
C ARG A 356 -13.49 14.92 13.55
N LYS A 357 -12.42 15.41 12.91
CA LYS A 357 -12.13 16.87 12.87
C LYS A 357 -13.31 17.72 12.40
N LYS A 358 -14.15 17.20 11.49
CA LYS A 358 -15.32 17.90 10.93
C LYS A 358 -16.47 18.07 11.93
N THR A 359 -16.59 17.18 12.92
CA THR A 359 -17.69 17.14 13.89
C THR A 359 -17.29 17.70 15.26
N MET A 360 -15.99 17.78 15.54
CA MET A 360 -15.47 18.37 16.78
C MET A 360 -15.97 19.80 17.08
N PRO A 361 -16.17 20.71 16.10
CA PRO A 361 -16.80 22.00 16.35
C PRO A 361 -18.15 21.93 17.08
N TRP A 362 -18.97 20.91 16.79
CA TRP A 362 -20.27 20.73 17.44
C TRP A 362 -20.14 20.29 18.90
N VAL A 363 -19.12 19.47 19.21
CA VAL A 363 -18.80 19.09 20.59
C VAL A 363 -18.39 20.32 21.39
N LEU A 364 -17.48 21.13 20.84
CA LEU A 364 -17.02 22.36 21.49
C LEU A 364 -18.17 23.33 21.73
N GLY A 365 -19.01 23.57 20.72
CA GLY A 365 -20.16 24.46 20.85
C GLY A 365 -21.18 23.98 21.89
N ALA A 366 -21.45 22.67 21.93
CA ALA A 366 -22.38 22.11 22.92
C ALA A 366 -21.86 22.27 24.37
N LEU A 367 -20.55 22.08 24.59
CA LEU A 367 -19.93 22.27 25.91
C LEU A 367 -19.90 23.73 26.35
N GLU A 368 -19.60 24.66 25.44
CA GLU A 368 -19.61 26.10 25.73
C GLU A 368 -21.00 26.62 26.09
N ALA A 369 -22.04 26.17 25.36
CA ALA A 369 -23.43 26.50 25.66
C ALA A 369 -23.85 25.95 27.03
N ALA A 370 -23.52 24.69 27.32
CA ALA A 370 -23.85 24.06 28.60
C ALA A 370 -23.14 24.70 29.81
N GLY A 371 -21.93 25.22 29.61
CA GLY A 371 -21.18 25.95 30.64
C GLY A 371 -21.75 27.34 30.92
N SER A 372 -22.20 28.04 29.87
CA SER A 372 -22.75 29.41 29.97
C SER A 372 -24.05 29.45 30.78
N ASP A 373 -24.94 28.47 30.56
CA ASP A 373 -26.22 28.35 31.31
C ASP A 373 -26.00 28.18 32.83
N ARG A 374 -24.82 27.72 33.25
CA ARG A 374 -24.49 27.49 34.66
C ARG A 374 -24.02 28.75 35.38
N ASP A 375 -23.32 29.64 34.67
CA ASP A 375 -22.86 30.92 35.24
C ASP A 375 -23.99 31.94 35.38
N GLU A 376 -25.10 31.76 34.65
CA GLU A 376 -26.29 32.62 34.69
C GLU A 376 -27.36 32.15 35.70
N ALA A 377 -27.21 30.95 36.27
CA ALA A 377 -28.08 30.48 37.34
C ALA A 377 -27.80 31.26 38.65
N PRO A 378 -28.82 31.86 39.29
CA PRO A 378 -28.62 32.60 40.53
C PRO A 378 -28.06 31.68 41.60
N ARG A 379 -26.88 32.04 42.15
CA ARG A 379 -26.30 31.36 43.31
C ARG A 379 -27.27 31.55 44.49
N PRO A 380 -27.64 30.48 45.20
CA PRO A 380 -28.54 30.55 46.34
C PRO A 380 -27.97 31.40 47.49
#